data_AF-A0A357XSW8-F1
#
_entry.id   AF-A0A357XSW8-F1
#
_cell.length_a   1.000
_cell.length_b   1.000
_cell.length_c   1.000
_cell.angle_alpha   90.00
_cell.angle_beta   90.00
_cell.angle_gamma   90.00
#
_symmetry.space_group_name_H-M   'P 1'
#
loop_
_entity.id
_entity.type
_entity.pdbx_description
1 polymer ?
#
loop_
_entity_poly.entity_id
_entity_poly.type
_entity_poly.pdbx_seq_one_letter_code
_entity_poly.pdbx_strand_id
1 'polypeptide(L)' 'MMKVSELRDMSPDQLEAQLKDAKDTLFRLRLQSRMERLDSPSELRKNKKIIAKILTIKAQKSKANQENQN' A
#
# COMPACT_ATOMS: atom_id res chain seq x y z
N MET A 1 -6.53 -2.25 10.18
CA MET A 1 -5.98 -1.01 9.60
C MET A 1 -4.47 -1.11 9.74
N MET A 2 -3.71 -1.22 8.65
CA MET A 2 -2.27 -1.49 8.72
C MET A 2 -1.54 -0.31 9.38
N LYS A 3 -0.72 -0.61 10.40
CA LYS A 3 0.03 0.41 11.14
C LYS A 3 1.25 0.84 10.32
N VAL A 4 1.62 2.10 10.46
CA VAL A 4 2.77 2.66 9.74
C VAL A 4 4.08 2.12 10.30
N SER A 5 4.12 1.76 11.59
CA SER A 5 5.26 1.11 12.24
C SER A 5 5.63 -0.20 11.55
N GLU A 6 4.65 -1.11 11.39
CA GLU A 6 4.83 -2.42 10.74
C GLU A 6 5.40 -2.28 9.32
N LEU A 7 4.96 -1.26 8.57
CA LEU A 7 5.47 -0.99 7.22
C LEU A 7 6.89 -0.43 7.21
N ARG A 8 7.37 0.22 8.27
CA ARG A 8 8.74 0.73 8.33
C ARG A 8 9.75 -0.40 8.58
N ASP A 9 9.34 -1.37 9.40
CA ASP A 9 10.15 -2.52 9.80
C ASP A 9 10.31 -3.55 8.66
N MET A 10 9.43 -3.52 7.65
CA MET A 10 9.52 -4.38 6.46
C MET A 10 10.73 -4.05 5.57
N SER A 11 11.28 -5.10 4.96
CA SER A 11 12.33 -4.97 3.93
C SER A 11 11.77 -4.31 2.66
N PRO A 12 12.64 -3.75 1.79
CA PRO A 12 12.21 -3.19 0.50
C PRO A 12 11.43 -4.19 -0.37
N ASP A 13 11.87 -5.46 -0.39
CA ASP A 13 11.22 -6.51 -1.18
C ASP A 13 9.86 -6.91 -0.60
N GLN A 14 9.75 -6.97 0.73
CA GLN A 14 8.48 -7.20 1.42
C GLN A 14 7.49 -6.06 1.17
N LEU A 15 7.97 -4.82 1.15
CA LEU A 15 7.14 -3.66 0.81
C LEU A 15 6.62 -3.72 -0.63
N GLU A 16 7.43 -4.19 -1.57
CA GLU A 16 7.02 -4.35 -2.97
C GLU A 16 5.99 -5.47 -3.13
N ALA A 17 6.21 -6.61 -2.47
CA ALA A 17 5.24 -7.71 -2.45
C ALA A 17 3.89 -7.25 -1.86
N GLN A 18 3.92 -6.57 -0.71
CA GLN A 18 2.73 -6.04 -0.06
C GLN A 18 2.02 -4.99 -0.93
N LEU A 19 2.77 -4.15 -1.65
CA LEU A 19 2.23 -3.18 -2.60
C LEU A 19 1.48 -3.85 -3.75
N LYS A 20 2.05 -4.93 -4.30
CA LYS A 20 1.43 -5.71 -5.37
C LYS A 20 0.12 -6.33 -4.89
N ASP A 21 0.13 -6.98 -3.72
CA ASP A 21 -1.07 -7.62 -3.16
C ASP A 21 -2.18 -6.59 -2.85
N ALA A 22 -1.82 -5.41 -2.35
CA ALA A 22 -2.76 -4.33 -2.10
C ALA A 22 -3.37 -3.77 -3.41
N LYS A 23 -2.60 -3.70 -4.49
CA LYS A 23 -3.10 -3.31 -5.83
C LYS A 23 -4.05 -4.37 -6.41
N ASP A 24 -3.70 -5.65 -6.30
CA ASP A 24 -4.53 -6.76 -6.77
C ASP A 24 -5.86 -6.80 -6.00
N THR A 25 -5.81 -6.57 -4.69
CA THR A 25 -7.01 -6.45 -3.85
C THR A 25 -7.86 -5.25 -4.23
N LEU A 26 -7.24 -4.09 -4.49
CA LEU A 26 -7.97 -2.90 -4.97
C LEU A 26 -8.66 -3.16 -6.31
N PHE A 27 -8.03 -3.91 -7.22
CA PHE A 27 -8.62 -4.30 -8.49
C PHE A 27 -9.86 -5.18 -8.29
N ARG A 28 -9.76 -6.22 -7.47
CA ARG A 28 -10.90 -7.08 -7.11
C ARG A 28 -12.05 -6.28 -6.49
N LEU A 29 -11.76 -5.39 -5.55
CA LEU A 29 -12.76 -4.52 -4.92
C LEU A 29 -13.44 -3.57 -5.92
N ARG A 30 -12.69 -3.06 -6.91
CA ARG A 30 -13.27 -2.25 -8.00
C ARG A 30 -14.21 -3.08 -8.88
N LEU A 31 -13.87 -4.32 -9.18
CA LEU A 31 -14.74 -5.23 -9.93
C LEU A 31 -16.01 -5.54 -9.13
N GLN A 32 -15.88 -5.91 -7.86
CA GLN A 32 -17.02 -6.16 -6.97
C GLN A 32 -17.94 -4.94 -6.83
N SER A 33 -17.35 -3.73 -6.73
CA SER A 33 -18.09 -2.47 -6.71
C SER A 33 -18.91 -2.22 -7.96
N ARG A 34 -18.45 -2.70 -9.13
CA ARG A 34 -19.21 -2.58 -10.39
C ARG A 34 -20.35 -3.60 -10.47
N MET A 35 -20.20 -4.73 -9.81
CA MET A 35 -21.19 -5.81 -9.79
C MET A 35 -22.26 -5.62 -8.70
N GLU A 36 -22.29 -4.45 -8.03
CA GLU A 36 -23.17 -4.14 -6.89
C GLU A 36 -23.07 -5.13 -5.70
N ARG A 37 -21.97 -5.88 -5.63
CA ARG A 37 -21.69 -6.88 -4.57
C ARG A 37 -20.66 -6.40 -3.56
N LEU A 38 -20.46 -5.08 -3.46
CA LEU A 38 -19.48 -4.53 -2.53
C LEU A 38 -20.14 -4.31 -1.17
N ASP A 39 -19.81 -5.17 -0.22
CA ASP A 39 -20.34 -5.10 1.15
C ASP A 39 -19.99 -3.79 1.86
N SER A 40 -18.80 -3.23 1.63
CA SER A 40 -18.38 -1.98 2.25
C SER A 40 -17.56 -1.06 1.35
N PRO A 41 -18.10 0.10 0.93
CA PRO A 41 -17.36 1.15 0.25
C PRO A 41 -16.12 1.65 1.02
N SER A 42 -16.09 1.44 2.34
CA SER A 42 -14.97 1.82 3.19
C SER A 42 -13.69 1.04 2.87
N GLU A 43 -13.79 -0.18 2.36
CA GLU A 43 -12.66 -1.05 2.06
C GLU A 43 -11.84 -0.57 0.86
N LEU A 44 -12.50 -0.01 -0.15
CA LEU A 44 -11.85 0.70 -1.26
C LEU A 44 -10.96 1.84 -0.73
N ARG A 45 -11.48 2.65 0.19
CA ARG A 45 -10.73 3.77 0.78
C ARG A 45 -9.59 3.28 1.67
N LYS A 46 -9.80 2.21 2.44
CA LYS A 46 -8.77 1.58 3.28
C LYS A 46 -7.62 1.04 2.42
N ASN A 47 -7.90 0.30 1.35
CA ASN A 47 -6.88 -0.22 0.44
C ASN A 47 -6.08 0.88 -0.25
N LYS A 48 -6.75 1.93 -0.76
CA LYS A 48 -6.06 3.11 -1.31
C LYS A 48 -5.10 3.76 -0.31
N LYS A 49 -5.50 3.88 0.96
CA LYS A 49 -4.63 4.42 2.02
C LYS A 49 -3.43 3.52 2.32
N ILE A 50 -3.58 2.20 2.26
CA ILE A 50 -2.47 1.26 2.47
C ILE A 50 -1.42 1.44 1.36
N ILE A 51 -1.86 1.47 0.10
CA ILE A 51 -0.98 1.71 -1.06
C ILE A 51 -0.22 3.03 -0.91
N ALA A 52 -0.93 4.11 -0.55
CA ALA A 52 -0.31 5.42 -0.35
C ALA A 52 0.78 5.39 0.74
N LYS A 53 0.51 4.75 1.89
CA LYS A 53 1.48 4.61 2.98
C LYS A 53 2.74 3.86 2.55
N ILE A 54 2.59 2.75 1.82
CA ILE A 54 3.71 1.95 1.33
C ILE A 54 4.58 2.78 0.38
N LEU A 55 3.97 3.47 -0.57
CA LEU A 55 4.69 4.34 -1.52
C LEU A 55 5.44 5.48 -0.79
N THR A 56 4.82 6.10 0.21
CA THR A 56 5.48 7.13 1.02
C THR A 56 6.70 6.59 1.73
N ILE A 57 6.62 5.42 2.37
CA ILE A 57 7.77 4.82 3.08
C ILE A 57 8.88 4.45 2.09
N LYS A 58 8.53 3.89 0.93
CA LYS A 58 9.51 3.58 -0.12
C LYS A 58 10.25 4.85 -0.58
N ALA A 59 9.53 5.95 -0.79
CA ALA A 59 10.12 7.25 -1.12
C ALA A 59 10.97 7.84 0.01
N GLN A 60 10.60 7.65 1.27
CA GLN A 60 11.41 8.06 2.42
C GLN A 60 12.72 7.28 2.49
N LYS A 61 12.67 5.95 2.31
CA LYS A 61 13.86 5.10 2.28
C LYS A 61 14.78 5.45 1.10
N SER A 62 14.24 5.76 -0.08
CA SER A 62 15.05 6.16 -1.23
C SER A 62 15.74 7.51 -1.03
N LYS A 63 15.04 8.51 -0.45
CA LYS A 63 15.63 9.82 -0.13
C LYS A 63 16.74 9.72 0.91
N ALA A 64 16.52 8.95 1.97
CA ALA A 64 17.55 8.71 2.98
C ALA A 64 18.80 8.05 2.40
N ASN A 65 18.66 7.11 1.46
CA ASN A 65 19.81 6.51 0.78
C ASN A 65 20.56 7.50 -0.12
N GLN A 66 19.88 8.48 -0.73
CA GLN A 66 20.50 9.51 -1.57
C GLN A 66 21.27 10.55 -0.74
N GLU A 67 20.76 10.93 0.43
CA GLU A 67 21.44 11.86 1.34
C GLU A 67 22.75 11.30 1.92
N ASN A 68 22.86 9.96 2.07
CA ASN A 68 24.08 9.31 2.54
C ASN A 68 25.16 9.09 1.45
N GLN A 69 24.86 9.45 0.20
CA GLN A 69 25.79 9.31 -0.94
C GLN A 69 26.39 10.64 -1.42
N ASN A 70 26.01 11.77 -0.82
CA ASN A 70 26.57 13.10 -1.07
C ASN A 70 27.45 13.54 0.11
#